data_AF-A0A0C2MFW4-F1
#
_entry.id   AF-A0A0C2MFW4-F1
#
_cell.length_a   1.000
_cell.length_b   1.000
_cell.length_c   1.000
_cell.angle_alpha   90.00
_cell.angle_beta   90.00
_cell.angle_gamma   90.00
#
_symmetry.space_group_name_H-M   'P 1'
#
loop_
_entity.id
_entity.type
_entity.pdbx_description
1 polymer ?
#
loop_
_entity_poly.entity_id
_entity_poly.type
_entity_poly.pdbx_seq_one_letter_code
_entity_poly.pdbx_strand_id
1 'polypeptide(L)'
;MVMKYKWVPSSRDIVYLTSEKKLTVLNVESNSTYVDLSNVEDYMTAQNKILIIQTVVGEKHLNLSIFDAEKKKTYLAEFPVNLKIQQVRVFDFAFDIYYVIAVDDSSNACLWSPTNKQFGFVRKACYHASVNVKTESSFYINRQVEHVR
;
A
#
# COMPACT_ATOMS: atom_id res chain seq x y z
N MET A 1 -8.35 -8.61 19.68
CA MET A 1 -8.67 -9.73 18.75
C MET A 1 -7.99 -9.48 17.40
N VAL A 2 -7.47 -10.50 16.71
CA VAL A 2 -6.87 -10.32 15.37
C VAL A 2 -7.99 -10.27 14.32
N MET A 3 -8.01 -9.23 13.48
CA MET A 3 -8.98 -9.04 12.40
C MET A 3 -8.46 -9.54 11.05
N LYS A 4 -7.18 -9.26 10.77
CA LYS A 4 -6.56 -9.59 9.47
C LYS A 4 -5.14 -10.06 9.71
N TYR A 5 -4.76 -11.17 9.07
CA TYR A 5 -3.45 -11.80 9.22
C TYR A 5 -2.97 -12.35 7.87
N LYS A 6 -1.67 -12.20 7.59
CA LYS A 6 -1.01 -12.80 6.42
C LYS A 6 0.46 -13.11 6.73
N TRP A 7 0.95 -14.16 6.08
CA TRP A 7 2.39 -14.35 5.87
C TRP A 7 2.90 -13.32 4.86
N VAL A 8 4.08 -12.78 5.09
CA VAL A 8 4.78 -11.98 4.09
C VAL A 8 5.47 -12.93 3.11
N PRO A 9 5.16 -12.87 1.80
CA PRO A 9 5.81 -13.71 0.80
C PRO A 9 7.34 -13.67 0.88
N SER A 10 7.95 -14.84 0.74
CA SER A 10 9.41 -15.00 0.72
C SER A 10 10.13 -14.53 1.99
N SER A 11 9.43 -14.35 3.11
CA SER A 11 10.04 -14.07 4.41
C SER A 11 9.45 -14.96 5.52
N ARG A 12 10.10 -14.94 6.69
CA ARG A 12 9.61 -15.57 7.94
C ARG A 12 8.78 -14.60 8.77
N ASP A 13 8.31 -13.52 8.16
CA ASP A 13 7.54 -12.51 8.87
C ASP A 13 6.04 -12.76 8.69
N ILE A 14 5.31 -12.48 9.76
CA ILE A 14 3.86 -12.37 9.74
C ILE A 14 3.47 -10.91 9.93
N VAL A 15 2.39 -10.51 9.27
CA VAL A 15 1.73 -9.24 9.53
C VAL A 15 0.32 -9.51 10.03
N TYR A 16 -0.07 -8.81 11.09
CA TYR A 16 -1.44 -8.87 11.58
C TYR A 16 -1.93 -7.52 12.06
N LEU A 17 -3.23 -7.32 11.91
CA LEU A 17 -3.98 -6.15 12.33
C LEU A 17 -5.05 -6.58 13.33
N THR A 18 -5.10 -5.90 14.48
CA THR A 18 -6.09 -6.16 15.53
C THR A 18 -7.33 -5.28 15.40
N SER A 19 -8.37 -5.63 16.15
CA SER A 19 -9.61 -4.84 16.31
C SER A 19 -9.37 -3.43 16.86
N GLU A 20 -8.24 -3.22 17.53
CA GLU A 20 -7.81 -1.92 18.08
C GLU A 20 -6.99 -1.11 17.05
N LYS A 21 -7.01 -1.52 15.77
CA LYS A 21 -6.25 -0.87 14.69
C LYS A 21 -4.74 -0.87 14.95
N LYS A 22 -4.25 -1.90 15.66
CA LYS A 22 -2.83 -2.13 15.93
C LYS A 22 -2.26 -3.07 14.88
N LEU A 23 -1.29 -2.61 14.11
CA LEU A 23 -0.57 -3.42 13.12
C LEU A 23 0.78 -3.86 13.70
N THR A 24 1.05 -5.15 13.62
CA THR A 24 2.34 -5.70 14.02
C THR A 24 2.94 -6.52 12.89
N VAL A 25 4.24 -6.33 12.65
CA VAL A 25 5.06 -7.20 11.79
C VAL A 25 6.09 -7.89 12.67
N LEU A 26 5.99 -9.21 12.76
CA LEU A 26 6.78 -10.07 13.64
C LEU A 26 7.53 -11.10 12.81
N ASN A 27 8.82 -11.29 13.10
CA ASN A 27 9.54 -12.47 12.67
C ASN A 27 9.24 -13.64 13.61
N VAL A 28 8.71 -14.75 13.10
CA VAL A 28 8.31 -15.87 13.96
C VAL A 28 9.49 -16.69 14.49
N GLU A 29 10.63 -16.67 13.79
CA GLU A 29 11.80 -17.48 14.15
C GLU A 29 12.62 -16.80 15.24
N SER A 30 12.91 -15.51 15.06
CA SER A 30 13.65 -14.71 16.05
C SER A 30 12.76 -14.08 17.12
N ASN A 31 11.44 -14.23 17.01
CA ASN A 31 10.44 -13.56 17.84
C ASN A 31 10.64 -12.02 17.91
N SER A 32 11.20 -11.41 16.86
CA SER A 32 11.53 -9.99 16.81
C SER A 32 10.42 -9.19 16.13
N THR A 33 9.97 -8.11 16.77
CA THR A 33 8.96 -7.20 16.19
C THR A 33 9.65 -6.07 15.43
N TYR A 34 9.31 -5.90 14.16
CA TYR A 34 9.89 -4.86 13.28
C TYR A 34 8.99 -3.64 13.10
N VAL A 35 7.68 -3.86 13.14
CA VAL A 35 6.68 -2.80 13.05
C VAL A 35 5.71 -3.02 14.19
N ASP A 36 5.50 -1.97 14.98
CA ASP A 36 4.39 -1.91 15.93
C ASP A 36 3.75 -0.53 15.85
N LEU A 37 2.60 -0.45 15.17
CA LEU A 37 1.92 0.81 14.87
C LEU A 37 0.47 0.77 15.35
N SER A 38 -0.02 1.92 15.79
CA SER A 38 -1.43 2.16 16.08
C SER A 38 -2.10 2.97 14.96
N ASN A 39 -3.43 3.05 15.00
CA ASN A 39 -4.27 3.79 14.03
C ASN A 39 -4.09 3.33 12.57
N VAL A 40 -3.87 2.02 12.38
CA VAL A 40 -3.80 1.41 11.05
C VAL A 40 -5.20 0.94 10.65
N GLU A 41 -5.74 1.49 9.56
CA GLU A 41 -7.06 1.11 9.03
C GLU A 41 -7.00 -0.23 8.31
N ASP A 42 -5.96 -0.41 7.49
CA ASP A 42 -5.74 -1.65 6.76
C ASP A 42 -4.28 -1.80 6.34
N TYR A 43 -3.93 -2.95 5.79
CA TYR A 43 -2.68 -3.19 5.09
C TYR A 43 -2.87 -4.05 3.85
N MET A 44 -1.98 -3.91 2.88
CA MET A 44 -1.92 -4.75 1.69
C MET A 44 -0.51 -5.31 1.51
N THR A 45 -0.39 -6.49 0.93
CA THR A 45 0.89 -7.19 0.76
C THR A 45 1.12 -7.46 -0.72
N ALA A 46 2.31 -7.13 -1.22
CA ALA A 46 2.78 -7.50 -2.55
C ALA A 46 4.24 -7.93 -2.44
N GLN A 47 4.56 -9.16 -2.85
CA GLN A 47 5.90 -9.76 -2.66
C GLN A 47 6.42 -9.55 -1.23
N ASN A 48 7.63 -9.04 -1.06
CA ASN A 48 8.28 -8.77 0.22
C ASN A 48 7.92 -7.39 0.81
N LYS A 49 6.85 -6.74 0.33
CA LYS A 49 6.44 -5.40 0.77
C LYS A 49 5.04 -5.37 1.34
N ILE A 50 4.88 -4.52 2.33
CA ILE A 50 3.60 -4.29 3.00
C ILE A 50 3.26 -2.81 2.88
N LEU A 51 2.19 -2.49 2.17
CA LEU A 51 1.59 -1.16 2.19
C LEU A 51 0.74 -1.03 3.45
N ILE A 52 1.08 -0.08 4.31
CA ILE A 52 0.40 0.25 5.56
C ILE A 52 -0.47 1.48 5.31
N ILE A 53 -1.75 1.38 5.66
CA ILE A 53 -2.76 2.41 5.42
C ILE A 53 -3.22 2.96 6.76
N GLN A 54 -2.83 4.19 7.09
CA GLN A 54 -3.18 4.86 8.35
C GLN A 54 -4.11 6.03 8.10
N THR A 55 -5.07 6.26 8.98
CA THR A 55 -5.80 7.53 9.00
C THR A 55 -4.95 8.58 9.71
N VAL A 56 -4.86 9.78 9.13
CA VAL A 56 -4.24 10.90 9.84
C VAL A 56 -5.22 11.45 10.87
N VAL A 57 -4.77 11.57 12.12
CA VAL A 57 -5.61 12.03 13.23
C VAL A 57 -6.15 13.43 12.92
N GLY A 58 -7.47 13.57 12.93
CA GLY A 58 -8.15 14.84 12.65
C GLY A 58 -8.38 15.13 11.16
N GLU A 59 -7.97 14.24 10.26
CA GLU A 59 -8.10 14.45 8.82
C GLU A 59 -8.87 13.30 8.15
N LYS A 60 -9.53 13.61 7.03
CA LYS A 60 -10.31 12.63 6.25
C LYS A 60 -9.48 11.87 5.21
N HIS A 61 -8.16 11.97 5.26
CA HIS A 61 -7.27 11.35 4.29
C HIS A 61 -6.30 10.37 4.94
N LEU A 62 -5.76 9.50 4.10
CA LEU A 62 -4.90 8.39 4.48
C LEU A 62 -3.44 8.79 4.30
N ASN A 63 -2.63 8.38 5.27
CA ASN A 63 -1.18 8.34 5.17
C ASN A 63 -0.74 6.93 4.80
N LEU A 64 0.11 6.82 3.79
CA LEU A 64 0.58 5.56 3.24
C LEU A 64 2.06 5.39 3.53
N SER A 65 2.44 4.24 4.07
CA SER A 65 3.84 3.85 4.23
C SER A 65 4.07 2.44 3.73
N ILE A 66 5.30 2.11 3.33
CA ILE A 66 5.68 0.80 2.84
C ILE A 66 6.75 0.23 3.75
N PHE A 67 6.45 -0.91 4.37
CA PHE A 67 7.46 -1.73 5.03
C PHE A 67 8.10 -2.68 4.01
N ASP A 68 9.42 -2.57 3.88
CA ASP A 68 10.26 -3.46 3.09
C ASP A 68 10.77 -4.58 4.01
N ALA A 69 10.23 -5.78 3.83
CA ALA A 69 10.52 -6.93 4.71
C ALA A 69 11.90 -7.52 4.49
N GLU A 70 12.56 -7.24 3.37
CA GLU A 70 13.95 -7.62 3.14
C GLU A 70 14.89 -6.69 3.89
N LYS A 71 14.64 -5.37 3.80
CA LYS A 71 15.46 -4.34 4.45
C LYS A 71 15.10 -4.11 5.92
N LYS A 72 13.98 -4.68 6.39
CA LYS A 72 13.39 -4.45 7.72
C LYS A 72 13.21 -2.96 8.03
N LYS A 73 12.77 -2.19 7.03
CA LYS A 73 12.62 -0.73 7.14
C LYS A 73 11.28 -0.26 6.60
N THR A 74 10.70 0.72 7.28
CA THR A 74 9.49 1.43 6.83
C THR A 74 9.88 2.72 6.13
N TYR A 75 9.21 3.01 5.03
CA TYR A 75 9.40 4.20 4.23
C TYR A 75 8.06 4.88 4.00
N LEU A 76 8.04 6.20 3.95
CA LEU A 76 6.84 6.93 3.52
C LEU A 76 6.60 6.65 2.03
N ALA A 77 5.35 6.37 1.66
CA ALA A 77 4.97 6.33 0.25
C ALA A 77 4.70 7.77 -0.19
N GLU A 78 5.54 8.28 -1.09
CA GLU A 78 5.44 9.69 -1.49
C GLU A 78 4.62 9.84 -2.77
N PHE A 79 3.66 10.76 -2.72
CA PHE A 79 2.83 11.14 -3.86
C PHE A 79 3.02 12.63 -4.15
N PRO A 80 2.57 13.14 -5.32
CA PRO A 80 2.60 14.57 -5.61
C PRO A 80 1.95 15.40 -4.51
N VAL A 81 2.53 16.57 -4.26
CA VAL A 81 2.10 17.50 -3.20
C VAL A 81 0.62 17.85 -3.39
N ASN A 82 -0.14 17.86 -2.28
CA ASN A 82 -1.59 18.09 -2.19
C ASN A 82 -2.51 16.92 -2.55
N LEU A 83 -1.99 15.74 -2.92
CA LEU A 83 -2.86 14.57 -3.10
C LEU A 83 -3.42 14.11 -1.75
N LYS A 84 -4.75 14.15 -1.60
CA LYS A 84 -5.45 13.61 -0.44
C LYS A 84 -6.07 12.27 -0.79
N ILE A 85 -5.41 11.19 -0.40
CA ILE A 85 -5.88 9.83 -0.66
C ILE A 85 -7.00 9.50 0.34
N GLN A 86 -8.18 9.13 -0.15
CA GLN A 86 -9.30 8.70 0.70
C GLN A 86 -9.40 7.18 0.81
N GLN A 87 -8.94 6.47 -0.22
CA GLN A 87 -9.02 5.01 -0.27
C GLN A 87 -7.86 4.44 -1.09
N VAL A 88 -7.34 3.30 -0.67
CA VAL A 88 -6.49 2.44 -1.51
C VAL A 88 -7.31 1.25 -1.96
N ARG A 89 -7.34 0.99 -3.27
CA ARG A 89 -8.05 -0.14 -3.87
C ARG A 89 -7.14 -1.34 -4.11
N VAL A 90 -5.92 -1.08 -4.58
CA VAL A 90 -4.95 -2.11 -4.97
C VAL A 90 -3.55 -1.69 -4.56
N PHE A 91 -2.78 -2.68 -4.09
CA PHE A 91 -1.33 -2.65 -4.02
C PHE A 91 -0.82 -3.97 -4.57
N ASP A 92 -0.11 -3.92 -5.68
CA ASP A 92 0.29 -5.12 -6.41
C ASP A 92 1.68 -4.98 -7.03
N PHE A 93 2.26 -6.12 -7.42
CA PHE A 93 3.57 -6.21 -8.02
C PHE A 93 3.48 -6.91 -9.38
N ALA A 94 3.82 -6.18 -10.44
CA ALA A 94 3.87 -6.71 -11.80
C ALA A 94 5.03 -6.08 -12.57
N PHE A 95 5.64 -6.84 -13.48
CA PHE A 95 6.77 -6.37 -14.28
C PHE A 95 7.88 -5.76 -13.42
N ASP A 96 8.23 -6.42 -12.32
CA ASP A 96 9.28 -6.00 -11.38
C ASP A 96 9.08 -4.63 -10.70
N ILE A 97 7.87 -4.08 -10.78
CA ILE A 97 7.52 -2.80 -10.15
C ILE A 97 6.20 -2.89 -9.36
N TYR A 98 6.10 -2.02 -8.37
CA TYR A 98 4.97 -1.96 -7.44
C TYR A 98 3.98 -0.90 -7.87
N TYR A 99 2.71 -1.24 -7.98
CA TYR A 99 1.66 -0.29 -8.32
C TYR A 99 0.71 -0.08 -7.16
N VAL A 100 0.18 1.14 -7.09
CA VAL A 100 -0.90 1.49 -6.19
C VAL A 100 -2.06 2.02 -7.03
N ILE A 101 -3.27 1.51 -6.78
CA ILE A 101 -4.48 2.17 -7.25
C ILE A 101 -5.14 2.84 -6.04
N ALA A 102 -5.22 4.17 -6.07
CA ALA A 102 -5.74 4.97 -4.98
C ALA A 102 -6.83 5.93 -5.49
N VAL A 103 -7.81 6.21 -4.63
CA VAL A 103 -8.89 7.17 -4.87
C VAL A 103 -8.59 8.45 -4.10
N ASP A 104 -8.63 9.58 -4.78
CA ASP A 104 -8.44 10.91 -4.18
C ASP A 104 -9.76 11.51 -3.65
N ASP A 105 -9.65 12.69 -3.03
CA ASP A 105 -10.78 13.43 -2.47
C ASP A 105 -11.75 14.01 -3.51
N SER A 106 -11.35 13.99 -4.77
CA SER A 106 -12.15 14.36 -5.93
C SER A 106 -12.78 13.14 -6.61
N SER A 107 -12.78 11.99 -5.93
CA SER A 107 -13.31 10.71 -6.44
C SER A 107 -12.62 10.19 -7.71
N ASN A 108 -11.39 10.61 -7.99
CA ASN A 108 -10.61 10.03 -9.07
C ASN A 108 -9.88 8.78 -8.59
N ALA A 109 -10.11 7.65 -9.25
CA ALA A 109 -9.29 6.47 -9.09
C ALA A 109 -8.11 6.57 -10.05
N CYS A 110 -6.90 6.51 -9.51
CA CYS A 110 -5.66 6.71 -10.26
C CYS A 110 -4.72 5.53 -10.07
N LEU A 111 -4.08 5.11 -11.16
CA LEU A 111 -2.94 4.19 -11.16
C LEU A 111 -1.66 4.98 -10.92
N TRP A 112 -0.91 4.53 -9.93
CA TRP A 112 0.36 5.10 -9.50
C TRP A 112 1.45 4.06 -9.64
N SER A 113 2.54 4.42 -10.33
CA SER A 113 3.73 3.58 -10.47
C SER A 113 4.91 4.21 -9.73
N PRO A 114 5.99 3.46 -9.45
CA PRO A 114 7.16 4.00 -8.81
C PRO A 114 7.89 5.00 -9.72
N THR A 115 8.65 5.88 -9.09
CA THR A 115 9.62 6.79 -9.72
C THR A 115 11.04 6.29 -9.42
N ASN A 116 12.05 7.02 -9.91
CA ASN A 116 13.44 6.78 -9.51
C ASN A 116 13.70 7.07 -8.02
N LYS A 117 12.83 7.84 -7.36
CA LYS A 117 12.89 8.04 -5.92
C LYS A 117 12.33 6.82 -5.21
N GLN A 118 13.06 6.31 -4.21
CA GLN A 118 12.65 5.15 -3.44
C GLN A 118 11.25 5.37 -2.84
N PHE A 119 10.27 4.55 -3.22
CA PHE A 119 8.85 4.65 -2.80
C PHE A 119 8.16 5.99 -3.14
N GLY A 120 8.72 6.75 -4.09
CA GLY A 120 8.00 7.86 -4.72
C GLY A 120 7.14 7.34 -5.86
N PHE A 121 5.92 7.83 -5.96
CA PHE A 121 4.93 7.41 -6.94
C PHE A 121 4.54 8.55 -7.88
N VAL A 122 4.34 8.21 -9.16
CA VAL A 122 3.84 9.12 -10.18
C VAL A 122 2.56 8.58 -10.79
N ARG A 123 1.64 9.48 -11.10
CA ARG A 123 0.37 9.17 -11.75
C ARG A 123 0.62 8.70 -13.18
N LYS A 124 0.09 7.53 -13.53
CA LYS A 124 0.11 6.98 -14.90
C LYS A 124 -1.21 7.22 -15.63
N ALA A 125 -2.32 6.93 -14.97
CA ALA A 125 -3.66 7.07 -15.52
C ALA A 125 -4.67 7.35 -14.40
N CYS A 126 -5.77 8.01 -14.73
CA CYS A 126 -6.90 8.19 -13.82
C CYS A 126 -8.22 8.09 -14.58
N TYR A 127 -9.25 7.71 -13.84
CA TYR A 127 -10.62 7.87 -14.27
C TYR A 127 -11.46 8.36 -13.09
N HIS A 128 -12.56 9.04 -13.40
CA HIS A 128 -13.51 9.45 -12.38
C HIS A 128 -14.29 8.22 -11.90
N ALA A 129 -14.05 7.78 -10.67
CA ALA A 129 -14.73 6.63 -10.11
C ALA A 129 -16.05 7.10 -9.48
N SER A 130 -17.20 6.69 -10.04
CA SER A 130 -18.44 6.83 -9.29
C SER A 130 -18.38 5.92 -8.06
N VAL A 131 -18.91 6.44 -6.94
CA VAL A 131 -18.73 5.94 -5.57
C VAL A 131 -19.11 4.46 -5.38
N ASN A 132 -19.86 3.86 -6.32
CA ASN A 132 -20.41 2.50 -6.22
C ASN A 132 -19.76 1.45 -7.12
N VAL A 133 -18.72 1.80 -7.88
CA VAL A 133 -18.08 0.85 -8.80
C VAL A 133 -17.09 -0.02 -8.03
N LYS A 134 -17.59 -1.13 -7.46
CA LYS A 134 -16.82 -2.29 -6.96
C LYS A 134 -16.23 -3.14 -8.09
N THR A 135 -15.85 -2.56 -9.24
CA THR A 135 -15.26 -3.39 -10.29
C THR A 135 -13.83 -3.74 -9.94
N GLU A 136 -13.52 -5.02 -10.12
CA GLU A 136 -12.19 -5.54 -10.45
C GLU A 136 -11.38 -4.49 -11.23
N SER A 137 -10.09 -4.34 -10.87
CA SER A 137 -9.19 -3.31 -11.37
C SER A 137 -9.46 -2.92 -12.83
N SER A 138 -10.09 -1.76 -13.05
CA SER A 138 -10.35 -1.20 -14.40
C SER A 138 -9.07 -0.76 -15.13
N PHE A 139 -7.90 -0.97 -14.51
CA PHE A 139 -6.60 -0.73 -15.11
C PHE A 139 -6.03 -2.05 -15.65
N TYR A 140 -5.81 -2.09 -16.96
CA TYR A 140 -4.99 -3.12 -17.60
C TYR A 140 -3.56 -2.58 -17.74
N ILE A 141 -2.60 -3.23 -17.07
CA ILE A 141 -1.19 -2.84 -17.12
C ILE A 141 -0.50 -3.69 -18.19
N ASN A 142 0.03 -3.04 -19.23
CA ASN A 142 0.75 -3.70 -20.31
C ASN A 142 2.27 -3.52 -20.14
N ARG A 143 3.02 -4.63 -20.10
CA ARG A 143 4.49 -4.64 -19.98
C ARG A 143 5.20 -3.73 -21.00
N GLN A 144 4.69 -3.65 -22.23
CA GLN A 144 5.32 -2.85 -23.30
C GLN A 144 5.34 -1.34 -22.97
N VAL A 145 4.38 -0.87 -22.18
CA VAL A 145 4.24 0.55 -21.81
C VAL A 145 5.08 0.91 -20.57
N GLU A 146 5.41 -0.09 -19.76
CA GLU A 146 6.16 0.10 -18.52
C GLU A 146 7.68 0.20 -18.75
N HIS A 147 8.15 0.00 -19.99
CA HIS A 147 9.57 0.05 -20.38
C HIS A 147 10.50 -0.80 -19.50
N VAL A 148 9.96 -1.83 -18.84
CA VAL A 148 10.73 -2.79 -18.04
C VAL A 148 11.31 -3.83 -19.01
N ARG A 149 12.64 -3.95 -19.00
CA ARG A 149 13.39 -4.89 -19.87
C ARG A 149 13.07 -6.35 -19.58
#